data_AF-A0A659UK43-F1
#
_entry.id   AF-A0A659UK43-F1
#
_cell.length_a   1.000
_cell.length_b   1.000
_cell.length_c   1.000
_cell.angle_alpha   90.00
_cell.angle_beta   90.00
_cell.angle_gamma   90.00
#
_symmetry.space_group_name_H-M   'P 1'
#
loop_
_entity.id
_entity.type
_entity.pdbx_description
1 polymer ?
#
loop_
_entity_poly.entity_id
_entity_poly.type
_entity_poly.pdbx_seq_one_letter_code
_entity_poly.pdbx_strand_id
1 'polypeptide(L)'
;IEISDIAHGLARVARWNGQTRGEHAFSVAQHSLLVEALFNELVPQASADDQLAALLHDAPEYVIGDMISPFKSVMGGSYKDCELRLQRAIHLRFSLPPEPAAVLRKEIKRADQIAAYFEAT
;
A
#
# COMPACT_ATOMS: atom_id res chain seq x y z
N ILE A 1 0.26 -16.14 4.05
CA ILE A 1 0.49 -14.69 4.21
C ILE A 1 1.47 -14.58 5.36
N GLU A 2 2.76 -14.53 5.06
CA GLU A 2 3.79 -14.29 6.06
C GLU A 2 4.45 -12.95 5.75
N ILE A 3 4.87 -12.24 6.79
CA ILE A 3 5.47 -10.90 6.61
C ILE A 3 6.76 -10.97 5.78
N SER A 4 7.51 -12.08 5.88
CA SER A 4 8.69 -12.34 5.06
C SER A 4 8.37 -12.42 3.56
N ASP A 5 7.23 -13.03 3.21
CA ASP A 5 6.82 -13.19 1.81
C ASP A 5 6.38 -11.84 1.23
N ILE A 6 5.60 -11.08 2.00
CA ILE A 6 5.16 -9.73 1.64
C ILE A 6 6.38 -8.84 1.45
N ALA A 7 7.26 -8.75 2.45
CA ALA A 7 8.45 -7.91 2.39
C ALA A 7 9.37 -8.29 1.21
N HIS A 8 9.56 -9.59 0.96
CA HIS A 8 10.37 -10.05 -0.17
C HIS A 8 9.77 -9.64 -1.52
N GLY A 9 8.46 -9.80 -1.68
CA GLY A 9 7.74 -9.43 -2.90
C GLY A 9 7.74 -7.92 -3.12
N LEU A 10 7.24 -7.14 -2.14
CA LEU A 10 7.13 -5.69 -2.26
C LEU A 10 8.47 -5.00 -2.46
N ALA A 11 9.57 -5.54 -1.93
CA ALA A 11 10.92 -5.00 -2.16
C ALA A 11 11.44 -5.17 -3.59
N ARG A 12 10.72 -5.93 -4.44
CA ARG A 12 11.09 -6.21 -5.84
C ARG A 12 10.05 -5.71 -6.85
N VAL A 13 8.83 -5.43 -6.41
CA VAL A 13 7.81 -4.80 -7.24
C VAL A 13 8.17 -3.33 -7.42
N ALA A 14 8.45 -2.92 -8.65
CA ALA A 14 8.76 -1.54 -9.01
C ALA A 14 7.48 -0.73 -9.19
N ARG A 15 7.45 0.47 -8.61
CA ARG A 15 6.42 1.47 -8.90
C ARG A 15 6.74 2.25 -10.15
N TRP A 16 5.77 3.03 -10.64
CA TRP A 16 5.92 3.90 -11.82
C TRP A 16 6.35 3.13 -13.07
N ASN A 17 6.01 1.85 -13.17
CA ASN A 17 6.49 0.92 -14.19
C ASN A 17 8.03 0.90 -14.32
N GLY A 18 8.76 1.20 -13.25
CA GLY A 18 10.22 1.30 -13.24
C GLY A 18 10.78 2.58 -13.89
N GLN A 19 9.94 3.53 -14.29
CA GLN A 19 10.35 4.78 -14.93
C GLN A 19 10.83 5.82 -13.89
N THR A 20 11.73 5.41 -13.00
CA THR A 20 12.26 6.22 -11.90
C THR A 20 13.73 6.57 -12.12
N ARG A 21 14.21 7.64 -11.47
CA ARG A 21 15.63 8.02 -11.50
C ARG A 21 16.41 7.23 -10.43
N GLY A 22 17.63 6.81 -10.76
CA GLY A 22 18.55 6.11 -9.85
C GLY A 22 18.99 4.75 -10.37
N GLU A 23 19.93 4.12 -9.66
CA GLU A 23 20.48 2.80 -10.02
C GLU A 23 19.52 1.64 -9.68
N HIS A 24 18.56 1.88 -8.79
CA HIS A 24 17.61 0.89 -8.31
C HIS A 24 16.17 1.36 -8.56
N ALA A 25 15.27 0.40 -8.77
CA ALA A 25 13.84 0.68 -8.87
C ALA A 25 13.31 1.23 -7.54
N PHE A 26 12.40 2.22 -7.62
CA PHE A 26 11.62 2.61 -6.45
C PHE A 26 10.55 1.55 -6.19
N SER A 27 10.70 0.82 -5.08
CA SER A 27 9.90 -0.37 -4.79
C SER A 27 8.60 -0.04 -4.04
N VAL A 28 7.60 -0.92 -4.13
CA VAL A 28 6.39 -0.83 -3.32
C VAL A 28 6.72 -0.87 -1.82
N ALA A 29 7.74 -1.62 -1.40
CA ALA A 29 8.17 -1.61 0.01
C ALA A 29 8.67 -0.24 0.47
N GLN A 30 9.43 0.48 -0.37
CA GLN A 30 9.87 1.85 -0.06
C GLN A 30 8.68 2.82 0.01
N HIS A 31 7.73 2.68 -0.91
CA HIS A 31 6.49 3.43 -0.87
C HIS A 31 5.70 3.19 0.42
N SER A 32 5.50 1.93 0.82
CA SER A 32 4.77 1.59 2.05
C SER A 32 5.39 2.22 3.30
N LEU A 33 6.73 2.26 3.39
CA LEU A 33 7.44 2.95 4.48
C LEU A 33 7.23 4.46 4.45
N LEU A 34 7.28 5.08 3.26
CA LEU A 34 7.04 6.51 3.09
C LEU A 34 5.59 6.88 3.47
N VAL A 35 4.62 6.07 3.06
CA VAL A 35 3.21 6.27 3.39
C VAL A 35 2.96 6.13 4.88
N GLU A 36 3.55 5.14 5.55
CA GLU A 36 3.44 4.97 7.00
C GLU A 36 4.04 6.16 7.76
N ALA A 37 5.22 6.64 7.34
CA ALA A 37 5.86 7.82 7.94
C ALA A 37 4.99 9.08 7.78
N LEU A 38 4.49 9.35 6.57
CA LEU A 38 3.59 10.48 6.31
C LEU A 38 2.26 10.34 7.06
N PHE A 39 1.72 9.12 7.16
CA PHE A 39 0.50 8.85 7.92
C PHE A 39 0.67 9.21 9.40
N ASN A 40 1.81 8.87 10.01
CA ASN A 40 2.12 9.25 11.40
C ASN A 40 2.25 10.76 11.61
N GLU A 41 2.75 11.50 10.61
CA GLU A 41 2.76 12.96 10.67
C GLU A 41 1.35 13.56 10.57
N LEU A 42 0.49 12.97 9.74
CA LEU A 42 -0.90 13.41 9.54
C LEU A 42 -1.81 13.05 10.72
N VAL A 43 -1.55 11.92 11.37
CA VAL A 43 -2.37 11.37 12.46
C VAL A 43 -1.47 11.03 13.68
N PRO A 44 -0.99 12.03 14.44
CA PRO A 44 -0.03 11.80 15.53
C PRO A 44 -0.54 10.93 16.69
N GLN A 45 -1.85 10.68 16.74
CA GLN A 45 -2.51 9.85 17.76
C GLN A 45 -2.93 8.47 17.23
N ALA A 46 -2.41 8.07 16.05
CA ALA A 46 -2.68 6.76 15.47
C ALA A 46 -2.25 5.64 16.41
N SER A 47 -3.09 4.62 16.54
CA SER A 47 -2.75 3.40 17.27
C SER A 47 -1.73 2.55 16.49
N ALA A 48 -1.10 1.59 17.14
CA ALA A 48 -0.20 0.64 16.46
C ALA A 48 -0.91 -0.14 15.33
N ASP A 49 -2.21 -0.44 15.51
CA ASP A 49 -3.02 -1.11 14.49
C ASP A 49 -3.29 -0.19 13.30
N ASP A 50 -3.51 1.10 13.53
CA ASP A 50 -3.68 2.09 12.46
C ASP A 50 -2.39 2.26 11.64
N GLN A 51 -1.23 2.32 12.33
CA GLN A 51 0.09 2.39 11.70
C GLN A 51 0.38 1.14 10.87
N LEU A 52 0.07 -0.04 11.42
CA LEU A 52 0.23 -1.30 10.70
C LEU A 52 -0.69 -1.39 9.49
N ALA A 53 -1.94 -0.90 9.59
CA ALA A 53 -2.85 -0.81 8.46
C ALA A 53 -2.32 0.14 7.36
N ALA A 54 -1.69 1.26 7.75
CA ALA A 54 -1.02 2.15 6.81
C ALA A 54 0.19 1.48 6.15
N LEU A 55 1.03 0.78 6.91
CA LEU A 55 2.19 0.04 6.37
C LEU A 55 1.77 -1.06 5.39
N LEU A 56 0.65 -1.73 5.64
CA LEU A 56 0.16 -2.85 4.84
C LEU A 56 -0.85 -2.45 3.76
N HIS A 57 -1.01 -1.16 3.46
CA HIS A 57 -2.07 -0.69 2.55
C HIS A 57 -1.92 -1.24 1.11
N ASP A 58 -0.68 -1.37 0.63
CA ASP A 58 -0.33 -1.96 -0.68
C ASP A 58 0.20 -3.39 -0.56
N ALA A 59 0.03 -4.02 0.60
CA ALA A 59 0.46 -5.40 0.80
C ALA A 59 -0.09 -6.40 -0.24
N PRO A 60 -1.32 -6.31 -0.78
CA PRO A 60 -1.81 -7.20 -1.83
C PRO A 60 -0.92 -7.30 -3.07
N GLU A 61 -0.14 -6.25 -3.35
CA GLU A 61 0.69 -6.15 -4.56
C GLU A 61 1.83 -7.17 -4.59
N TYR A 62 2.17 -7.81 -3.46
CA TYR A 62 3.11 -8.96 -3.46
C TYR A 62 2.57 -10.17 -4.24
N VAL A 63 1.26 -10.27 -4.48
CA VAL A 63 0.62 -11.31 -5.30
C VAL A 63 0.23 -10.79 -6.68
N ILE A 64 -0.41 -9.61 -6.74
CA ILE A 64 -1.05 -9.12 -7.97
C ILE A 64 -0.19 -8.13 -8.76
N GLY A 65 0.94 -7.68 -8.19
CA GLY A 65 1.80 -6.64 -8.75
C GLY A 65 1.26 -5.22 -8.52
N ASP A 66 2.14 -4.24 -8.71
CA ASP A 66 1.77 -2.82 -8.76
C ASP A 66 1.08 -2.53 -10.09
N MET A 67 -0.02 -1.78 -10.02
CA MET A 67 -0.70 -1.29 -11.20
C MET A 67 -1.01 0.19 -11.03
N ILE A 68 -0.54 1.00 -11.98
CA ILE A 68 -0.78 2.43 -11.96
C ILE A 68 -2.28 2.76 -11.94
N SER A 69 -2.63 3.80 -11.18
CA SER A 69 -4.02 4.22 -10.97
C SER A 69 -4.88 4.38 -12.24
N PRO A 70 -4.36 4.89 -13.39
CA PRO A 70 -5.13 4.98 -14.62
C PRO A 70 -5.59 3.62 -15.18
N PHE A 71 -4.86 2.54 -14.94
CA PHE A 71 -5.29 1.21 -15.36
C PHE A 71 -6.27 0.59 -14.36
N LYS A 72 -6.10 0.85 -13.04
CA LYS A 72 -7.07 0.38 -12.02
C LYS A 72 -8.50 0.86 -12.31
N SER A 73 -8.70 2.00 -12.98
CA SER A 73 -10.05 2.51 -13.35
C SER A 73 -10.64 1.85 -14.60
N VAL A 74 -9.81 1.25 -15.45
CA VAL A 74 -10.21 0.58 -16.71
C VAL A 74 -10.38 -0.92 -16.49
N MET A 75 -9.61 -1.50 -15.57
CA MET A 75 -9.77 -2.88 -15.14
C MET A 75 -11.13 -3.02 -14.43
N GLY A 76 -12.00 -3.86 -14.98
CA GLY A 76 -13.35 -4.07 -14.46
C GLY A 76 -13.39 -4.59 -13.01
N GLY A 77 -14.59 -4.78 -12.48
CA GLY A 77 -14.83 -5.07 -11.06
C GLY A 77 -14.08 -6.27 -10.47
N SER A 78 -13.77 -7.30 -11.29
CA SER A 78 -13.08 -8.51 -10.81
C SER A 78 -11.69 -8.24 -10.24
N TYR A 79 -10.95 -7.25 -10.78
CA TYR A 79 -9.62 -6.90 -10.25
C TYR A 79 -9.75 -6.30 -8.84
N LYS A 80 -10.65 -5.32 -8.69
CA LYS A 80 -10.93 -4.67 -7.42
C LYS A 80 -11.44 -5.65 -6.37
N ASP A 81 -12.28 -6.62 -6.77
CA ASP A 81 -12.75 -7.66 -5.87
C ASP A 81 -11.62 -8.57 -5.38
N CYS A 82 -10.67 -8.91 -6.25
CA CYS A 82 -9.47 -9.67 -5.87
C CYS A 82 -8.57 -8.87 -4.91
N GLU A 83 -8.29 -7.61 -5.21
CA GLU A 83 -7.51 -6.70 -4.36
C GLU A 83 -8.15 -6.58 -2.96
N LEU A 84 -9.47 -6.37 -2.88
CA LEU A 84 -10.21 -6.31 -1.62
C LEU A 84 -10.17 -7.62 -0.84
N ARG A 85 -10.29 -8.77 -1.51
CA ARG A 85 -10.20 -10.09 -0.86
C ARG A 85 -8.81 -10.34 -0.27
N LEU A 86 -7.76 -9.95 -1.00
CA LEU A 86 -6.38 -10.04 -0.51
C LEU A 86 -6.15 -9.11 0.68
N GLN A 87 -6.61 -7.85 0.61
CA GLN A 87 -6.49 -6.91 1.72
C GLN A 87 -7.13 -7.46 2.99
N ARG A 88 -8.36 -7.98 2.89
CA ARG A 88 -9.08 -8.60 4.02
C ARG A 88 -8.31 -9.78 4.61
N ALA A 89 -7.78 -10.65 3.75
CA ALA A 89 -7.01 -11.82 4.22
C ALA A 89 -5.70 -11.40 4.93
N ILE A 90 -5.03 -10.36 4.41
CA ILE A 90 -3.82 -9.80 5.01
C ILE A 90 -4.14 -9.18 6.37
N HIS A 91 -5.17 -8.33 6.46
CA HIS A 91 -5.61 -7.73 7.72
C HIS A 91 -5.91 -8.79 8.78
N LEU A 92 -6.69 -9.82 8.44
CA LEU A 92 -7.02 -10.91 9.36
C LEU A 92 -5.77 -11.67 9.83
N ARG A 93 -4.78 -11.88 8.96
CA ARG A 93 -3.51 -12.53 9.32
C ARG A 93 -2.71 -11.75 10.38
N PHE A 94 -2.83 -10.43 10.38
CA PHE A 94 -2.13 -9.52 11.29
C PHE A 94 -3.04 -8.97 12.39
N SER A 95 -4.18 -9.64 12.66
CA SER A 95 -5.12 -9.26 13.72
C SER A 95 -5.74 -7.87 13.59
N LEU A 96 -5.75 -7.31 12.37
CA LEU A 96 -6.43 -6.06 12.04
C LEU A 96 -7.90 -6.32 11.67
N PRO A 97 -8.78 -5.30 11.80
CA PRO A 97 -10.12 -5.35 11.23
C PRO A 97 -10.04 -5.64 9.70
N PRO A 98 -10.86 -6.58 9.16
CA PRO A 98 -10.80 -6.94 7.74
C PRO A 98 -11.10 -5.75 6.82
N GLU A 99 -11.91 -4.80 7.30
CA GLU A 99 -12.13 -3.52 6.66
C GLU A 99 -11.76 -2.41 7.65
N PRO A 100 -10.85 -1.47 7.28
CA PRO A 100 -10.54 -0.34 8.12
C PRO A 100 -11.74 0.60 8.23
N ALA A 101 -11.85 1.31 9.35
CA ALA A 101 -12.83 2.37 9.49
C ALA A 101 -12.70 3.40 8.35
N ALA A 102 -13.81 3.97 7.90
CA ALA A 102 -13.82 4.89 6.76
C ALA A 102 -12.88 6.11 6.96
N VAL A 103 -12.75 6.58 8.20
CA VAL A 103 -11.83 7.66 8.57
C VAL A 103 -10.37 7.24 8.39
N LEU A 104 -9.99 6.09 8.94
CA LEU A 104 -8.64 5.53 8.79
C LEU A 104 -8.29 5.33 7.31
N ARG A 105 -9.18 4.72 6.53
CA ARG A 105 -9.00 4.52 5.09
C ARG A 105 -8.75 5.83 4.34
N LYS A 106 -9.45 6.90 4.74
CA LYS A 106 -9.30 8.22 4.13
C LYS A 106 -7.93 8.83 4.44
N GLU A 107 -7.46 8.74 5.68
CA GLU A 107 -6.14 9.28 6.06
C GLU A 107 -4.98 8.48 5.46
N ILE A 108 -5.08 7.14 5.39
CA ILE A 108 -4.12 6.31 4.66
C ILE A 108 -4.08 6.73 3.18
N LYS A 109 -5.25 6.93 2.55
CA LYS A 109 -5.31 7.35 1.14
C LYS A 109 -4.70 8.74 0.93
N ARG A 110 -4.85 9.64 1.90
CA ARG A 110 -4.23 10.97 1.87
C ARG A 110 -2.70 10.87 1.95
N ALA A 111 -2.17 10.03 2.83
CA ALA A 111 -0.73 9.79 2.93
C ALA A 111 -0.16 9.18 1.63
N ASP A 112 -0.83 8.18 1.06
CA ASP A 112 -0.49 7.58 -0.25
C ASP A 112 -0.44 8.64 -1.37
N GLN A 113 -1.44 9.52 -1.45
CA GLN A 113 -1.45 10.59 -2.46
C GLN A 113 -0.30 11.60 -2.29
N ILE A 114 0.08 11.92 -1.05
CA ILE A 114 1.22 12.79 -0.77
C ILE A 114 2.53 12.09 -1.15
N ALA A 115 2.69 10.81 -0.80
CA ALA A 115 3.84 10.01 -1.21
C ALA A 115 3.98 9.98 -2.73
N ALA A 116 2.89 9.68 -3.44
CA ALA A 116 2.87 9.64 -4.91
C ALA A 116 3.24 11.00 -5.55
N TYR A 117 2.89 12.13 -4.91
CA TYR A 117 3.31 13.46 -5.38
C TYR A 117 4.84 13.61 -5.32
N PHE A 118 5.47 13.25 -4.20
CA PHE A 118 6.92 13.36 -4.04
C PHE A 118 7.69 12.34 -4.88
N GLU A 119 7.13 11.15 -5.12
CA GLU A 119 7.73 10.14 -6.00
C GLU A 119 7.74 10.56 -7.47
N ALA A 120 6.78 11.38 -7.89
CA ALA A 120 6.63 11.83 -9.27
C ALA A 120 7.53 13.03 -9.64
N THR A 121 8.19 13.67 -8.66
CA THR A 121 9.02 14.87 -8.82
C THR A 121 10.52 14.56 -8.86
#